data_AF-A0A9E3IPZ8-F1
#
_entry.id   AF-A0A9E3IPZ8-F1
#
_cell.length_a   1.000
_cell.length_b   1.000
_cell.length_c   1.000
_cell.angle_alpha   90.00
_cell.angle_beta   90.00
_cell.angle_gamma   90.00
#
_symmetry.space_group_name_H-M   'P 1'
#
loop_
_entity.id
_entity.type
_entity.pdbx_description
1 polymer ?
#
loop_
_entity_poly.entity_id
_entity_poly.type
_entity_poly.pdbx_seq_one_letter_code
_entity_poly.pdbx_strand_id
1 'polypeptide(L)'
;MAGLSAVAAIPASAATAAVEVASAMPAPGWAILQRQLFRANAEACEAFYARYFDERGYFRCFERWGANDGPDDAIENVNDWPLLHALGGPDRIKDLYTQAWEGHLRQYTAARTTQVPIARDGMFLKEFNVQLDWQHHSEEMTLFNVQGLSDPDSPAFQARARRFAGLYMGDDPAAPNYDPKLRLIRSLLNGSRGPMLRKATPLDWAGDPFEAGARFFMAHGETTYEQTLHHYDEYGDVVGDHPLNLYATTLALNAYMVGHETRYRTWLLDYVDAWAERAAKNGGVLPSNVGLDGVIGSAVGGRWWGGVYGWGFSPLNPATGKREDRNRVPRTIPGFFNAYLLTGDDRYLQTWRTQTDRINAQKRVVGGKVQTPTMYGEGGWYGWREGLFDDNTLDIWWFSMKASDRARAPDHPWVAWLEGRNPSWPETALKADLQRVADRSREVREDKSTPDTRLADAVLEINPASVTALLQTTMGALHIARPAWSPSSPNAGGSPLYARLRYFDPERRRAGLPEDVGALVDRMTADETAVTLVNLSPTQVRTVVVQGGGYGEHRIREVRVGDARTAVGGAAFTLRLAPGGGARLVLAMDRYVNSPTLAFPWNR
;
A
#
# COMPACT_ATOMS: atom_id res chain seq x y z
N MET A 1 -28.61 53.25 21.50
CA MET A 1 -28.19 52.22 20.54
C MET A 1 -27.29 51.24 21.28
N ALA A 2 -27.83 50.10 21.69
CA ALA A 2 -27.07 49.02 22.32
C ALA A 2 -26.97 47.90 21.28
N GLY A 3 -25.75 47.64 20.79
CA GLY A 3 -25.48 46.61 19.79
C GLY A 3 -25.46 45.23 20.45
N LEU A 4 -26.38 44.37 20.05
CA LEU A 4 -26.33 42.94 20.35
C LEU A 4 -25.25 42.27 19.49
N SER A 5 -24.19 41.79 20.14
CA SER A 5 -23.27 40.83 19.54
C SER A 5 -23.97 39.48 19.38
N ALA A 6 -24.15 39.06 18.13
CA ALA A 6 -24.57 37.70 17.81
C ALA A 6 -23.41 36.74 18.12
N VAL A 7 -23.58 35.92 19.16
CA VAL A 7 -22.72 34.78 19.44
C VAL A 7 -23.01 33.74 18.36
N ALA A 8 -22.05 33.49 17.48
CA ALA A 8 -22.13 32.39 16.53
C ALA A 8 -22.20 31.07 17.31
N ALA A 9 -23.32 30.34 17.15
CA ALA A 9 -23.47 29.02 17.72
C ALA A 9 -22.43 28.08 17.07
N ILE A 10 -21.56 27.51 17.90
CA ILE A 10 -20.69 26.40 17.51
C ILE A 10 -21.63 25.24 17.12
N PRO A 11 -21.48 24.63 15.93
CA PRO A 11 -22.31 23.49 15.57
C PRO A 11 -22.06 22.38 16.59
N ALA A 12 -23.12 21.90 17.23
CA ALA A 12 -23.06 20.74 18.09
C ALA A 12 -22.57 19.55 17.27
N SER A 13 -21.48 18.91 17.71
CA SER A 13 -21.04 17.61 17.18
C SER A 13 -22.26 16.67 17.21
N ALA A 14 -22.68 16.18 16.04
CA ALA A 14 -23.76 15.20 15.96
C ALA A 14 -23.30 13.96 16.73
N ALA A 15 -23.98 13.64 17.84
CA ALA A 15 -23.68 12.46 18.61
C ALA A 15 -23.75 11.23 17.68
N THR A 16 -22.66 10.46 17.61
CA THR A 16 -22.65 9.20 16.86
C THR A 16 -23.70 8.27 17.43
N ALA A 17 -24.45 7.58 16.57
CA ALA A 17 -25.45 6.61 17.01
C ALA A 17 -24.80 5.59 17.97
N ALA A 18 -25.47 5.28 19.08
CA ALA A 18 -24.96 4.38 20.10
C ALA A 18 -25.70 3.03 20.03
N VAL A 19 -24.93 1.93 20.06
CA VAL A 19 -25.44 0.56 20.11
C VAL A 19 -24.90 -0.10 21.38
N GLU A 20 -25.80 -0.66 22.19
CA GLU A 20 -25.46 -1.37 23.42
C GLU A 20 -25.54 -2.89 23.18
N VAL A 21 -24.51 -3.61 23.59
CA VAL A 21 -24.46 -5.08 23.50
C VAL A 21 -24.13 -5.64 24.88
N ALA A 22 -25.14 -6.24 25.51
CA ALA A 22 -25.04 -6.91 26.80
C ALA A 22 -25.20 -8.43 26.73
N SER A 23 -25.41 -8.99 25.53
CA SER A 23 -25.50 -10.43 25.33
C SER A 23 -24.17 -11.10 25.64
N ALA A 24 -24.18 -12.06 26.56
CA ALA A 24 -23.00 -12.84 26.89
C ALA A 24 -22.53 -13.66 25.67
N MET A 25 -21.22 -13.66 25.43
CA MET A 25 -20.58 -14.43 24.39
C MET A 25 -19.34 -15.13 24.97
N PRO A 26 -19.27 -16.47 25.00
CA PRO A 26 -18.04 -17.17 25.35
C PRO A 26 -16.90 -16.70 24.47
N ALA A 27 -15.72 -16.47 25.06
CA ALA A 27 -14.54 -16.00 24.34
C ALA A 27 -14.20 -16.95 23.17
N PRO A 28 -14.44 -16.54 21.91
CA PRO A 28 -14.21 -17.43 20.78
C PRO A 28 -12.72 -17.54 20.49
N GLY A 29 -12.29 -18.70 19.99
CA GLY A 29 -10.87 -19.00 19.74
C GLY A 29 -10.17 -17.96 18.86
N TRP A 30 -10.83 -17.52 17.79
CA TRP A 30 -10.32 -16.48 16.90
C TRP A 30 -10.05 -15.14 17.61
N ALA A 31 -10.88 -14.73 18.59
CA ALA A 31 -10.68 -13.45 19.28
C ALA A 31 -9.49 -13.50 20.22
N ILE A 32 -9.30 -14.64 20.90
CA ILE A 32 -8.12 -14.90 21.72
C ILE A 32 -6.86 -14.88 20.84
N LEU A 33 -6.90 -15.55 19.69
CA LEU A 33 -5.78 -15.59 18.73
C LEU A 33 -5.45 -14.20 18.17
N GLN A 34 -6.44 -13.36 17.85
CA GLN A 34 -6.20 -11.97 17.45
C GLN A 34 -5.44 -11.20 18.53
N ARG A 35 -5.87 -11.29 19.80
CA ARG A 35 -5.18 -10.60 20.91
C ARG A 35 -3.78 -11.13 21.17
N GLN A 36 -3.58 -12.45 21.05
CA GLN A 36 -2.25 -13.06 21.12
C GLN A 36 -1.35 -12.59 19.98
N LEU A 37 -1.87 -12.51 18.76
CA LEU A 37 -1.13 -12.06 17.58
C LEU A 37 -0.72 -10.58 17.69
N PHE A 38 -1.58 -9.70 18.23
CA PHE A 38 -1.19 -8.32 18.53
C PHE A 38 -0.01 -8.24 19.50
N ARG A 39 -0.03 -9.05 20.57
CA ARG A 39 1.05 -9.08 21.56
C ARG A 39 2.35 -9.64 20.97
N ALA A 40 2.27 -10.79 20.30
CA ALA A 40 3.43 -11.44 19.69
C ALA A 40 4.11 -10.55 18.65
N ASN A 41 3.33 -9.92 17.77
CA ASN A 41 3.86 -8.92 16.84
C ASN A 41 4.59 -7.80 17.58
N ALA A 42 3.97 -7.21 18.60
CA ALA A 42 4.55 -6.08 19.30
C ALA A 42 5.89 -6.42 19.96
N GLU A 43 5.95 -7.53 20.70
CA GLU A 43 7.17 -8.03 21.35
C GLU A 43 8.29 -8.31 20.32
N ALA A 44 7.94 -8.91 19.18
CA ALA A 44 8.88 -9.22 18.12
C ALA A 44 9.40 -7.96 17.40
N CYS A 45 8.51 -7.00 17.10
CA CYS A 45 8.87 -5.70 16.52
C CYS A 45 9.80 -4.92 17.46
N GLU A 46 9.53 -4.89 18.76
CA GLU A 46 10.42 -4.23 19.73
C GLU A 46 11.82 -4.87 19.76
N ALA A 47 11.90 -6.20 19.76
CA ALA A 47 13.18 -6.92 19.70
C ALA A 47 13.93 -6.68 18.39
N PHE A 48 13.21 -6.65 17.25
CA PHE A 48 13.76 -6.32 15.94
C PHE A 48 14.34 -4.88 15.94
N TYR A 49 13.55 -3.91 16.41
CA TYR A 49 13.98 -2.51 16.47
C TYR A 49 15.27 -2.34 17.28
N ALA A 50 15.30 -2.92 18.49
CA ALA A 50 16.44 -2.83 19.39
C ALA A 50 17.74 -3.39 18.79
N ARG A 51 17.63 -4.34 17.86
CA ARG A 51 18.76 -4.95 17.18
C ARG A 51 19.24 -4.12 15.99
N TYR A 52 18.31 -3.68 15.14
CA TYR A 52 18.64 -3.15 13.81
C TYR A 52 18.61 -1.62 13.72
N PHE A 53 18.07 -0.92 14.72
CA PHE A 53 18.03 0.54 14.75
C PHE A 53 18.84 1.08 15.93
N ASP A 54 19.41 2.27 15.77
CA ASP A 54 20.03 3.00 16.88
C ASP A 54 19.07 4.00 17.54
N GLU A 55 19.56 4.69 18.58
CA GLU A 55 18.79 5.69 19.33
C GLU A 55 18.36 6.92 18.52
N ARG A 56 18.94 7.15 17.34
CA ARG A 56 18.56 8.21 16.41
C ARG A 56 17.47 7.75 15.45
N GLY A 57 17.11 6.46 15.47
CA GLY A 57 16.23 5.80 14.52
C GLY A 57 16.92 5.44 13.21
N TYR A 58 18.26 5.42 13.18
CA TYR A 58 18.99 5.07 11.97
C TYR A 58 19.01 3.57 11.81
N PHE A 59 18.72 3.09 10.60
CA PHE A 59 18.88 1.68 10.29
C PHE A 59 20.37 1.35 10.22
N ARG A 60 20.78 0.31 10.95
CA ARG A 60 22.17 -0.10 11.09
C ARG A 60 22.59 -0.99 9.92
N CYS A 61 22.96 -0.36 8.81
CA CYS A 61 23.46 -1.03 7.60
C CYS A 61 24.64 -0.26 7.00
N PHE A 62 25.20 -0.82 5.93
CA PHE A 62 26.09 -0.12 5.03
C PHE A 62 25.27 0.87 4.19
N GLU A 63 25.34 2.15 4.56
CA GLU A 63 24.61 3.23 3.88
C GLU A 63 25.14 3.42 2.45
N ARG A 64 24.25 3.35 1.46
CA ARG A 64 24.61 3.55 0.05
C ARG A 64 23.44 3.96 -0.81
N TRP A 65 23.75 4.30 -2.05
CA TRP A 65 22.81 4.42 -3.14
C TRP A 65 22.73 3.11 -3.92
N GLY A 66 21.54 2.73 -4.34
CA GLY A 66 21.31 1.56 -5.18
C GLY A 66 19.80 1.35 -5.34
N ALA A 67 19.37 0.76 -6.46
CA ALA A 67 17.99 0.33 -6.63
C ALA A 67 17.72 -1.08 -6.08
N ASN A 68 18.74 -1.81 -5.62
CA ASN A 68 18.58 -3.14 -5.00
C ASN A 68 18.81 -3.13 -3.48
N ASP A 69 19.41 -2.07 -2.95
CA ASP A 69 19.97 -2.02 -1.60
C ASP A 69 20.09 -0.58 -1.08
N GLY A 70 19.13 0.26 -1.46
CA GLY A 70 19.17 1.70 -1.30
C GLY A 70 18.43 2.25 -0.09
N PRO A 71 18.18 3.58 -0.09
CA PRO A 71 17.37 4.24 0.93
C PRO A 71 15.96 3.65 1.05
N ASP A 72 15.35 3.27 -0.07
CA ASP A 72 14.00 2.70 -0.11
C ASP A 72 13.89 1.42 0.70
N ASP A 73 14.81 0.46 0.53
CA ASP A 73 14.83 -0.79 1.29
C ASP A 73 15.06 -0.55 2.80
N ALA A 74 15.83 0.47 3.17
CA ALA A 74 16.20 0.67 4.58
C ALA A 74 14.97 0.90 5.48
N ILE A 75 14.02 1.71 5.01
CA ILE A 75 12.80 2.00 5.77
C ILE A 75 11.75 0.88 5.68
N GLU A 76 11.82 0.03 4.65
CA GLU A 76 10.90 -1.10 4.50
C GLU A 76 11.02 -2.14 5.63
N ASN A 77 12.13 -2.12 6.38
CA ASN A 77 12.33 -2.95 7.57
C ASN A 77 11.29 -2.70 8.69
N VAL A 78 10.49 -1.63 8.59
CA VAL A 78 9.35 -1.33 9.47
C VAL A 78 8.01 -1.24 8.72
N ASN A 79 7.93 -1.84 7.52
CA ASN A 79 6.67 -2.04 6.81
C ASN A 79 5.63 -2.76 7.70
N ASP A 80 4.35 -2.46 7.50
CA ASP A 80 3.19 -2.94 8.26
C ASP A 80 3.07 -2.49 9.72
N TRP A 81 4.08 -1.85 10.31
CA TRP A 81 4.00 -1.40 11.70
C TRP A 81 2.93 -0.31 11.92
N PRO A 82 2.73 0.66 11.00
CA PRO A 82 1.60 1.58 11.10
C PRO A 82 0.24 0.89 10.99
N LEU A 83 0.12 -0.15 10.17
CA LEU A 83 -1.11 -0.95 10.04
C LEU A 83 -1.37 -1.74 11.33
N LEU A 84 -0.34 -2.37 11.90
CA LEU A 84 -0.42 -3.08 13.18
C LEU A 84 -0.94 -2.16 14.30
N HIS A 85 -0.41 -0.94 14.40
CA HIS A 85 -0.92 0.05 15.34
C HIS A 85 -2.37 0.45 15.03
N ALA A 86 -2.68 0.77 13.76
CA ALA A 86 -4.01 1.18 13.33
C ALA A 86 -5.08 0.08 13.47
N LEU A 87 -4.68 -1.20 13.57
CA LEU A 87 -5.52 -2.35 13.87
C LEU A 87 -5.85 -2.47 15.37
N GLY A 88 -5.01 -1.96 16.26
CA GLY A 88 -5.15 -2.08 17.72
C GLY A 88 -3.90 -2.61 18.45
N GLY A 89 -2.74 -2.62 17.79
CA GLY A 89 -1.44 -2.88 18.42
C GLY A 89 -1.00 -1.73 19.34
N PRO A 90 -0.06 -1.95 20.28
CA PRO A 90 0.33 -0.97 21.31
C PRO A 90 0.91 0.34 20.75
N ASP A 91 0.73 1.46 21.46
CA ASP A 91 1.31 2.79 21.12
C ASP A 91 2.83 2.73 20.93
N ARG A 92 3.52 1.82 21.65
CA ARG A 92 4.96 1.62 21.50
C ARG A 92 5.39 1.34 20.07
N ILE A 93 4.57 0.63 19.29
CA ILE A 93 4.85 0.39 17.86
C ILE A 93 4.82 1.68 17.06
N LYS A 94 3.89 2.59 17.38
CA LYS A 94 3.84 3.93 16.79
C LYS A 94 5.07 4.75 17.12
N ASP A 95 5.50 4.73 18.37
CA ASP A 95 6.72 5.45 18.78
C ASP A 95 7.94 4.97 17.98
N LEU A 96 8.10 3.65 17.85
CA LEU A 96 9.25 3.04 17.17
C LEU A 96 9.25 3.33 15.66
N TYR A 97 8.16 3.08 14.94
CA TYR A 97 8.16 3.35 13.49
C TYR A 97 8.27 4.86 13.21
N THR A 98 7.77 5.72 14.11
CA THR A 98 7.91 7.18 13.95
C THR A 98 9.37 7.58 14.13
N GLN A 99 10.07 7.01 15.13
CA GLN A 99 11.49 7.24 15.31
C GLN A 99 12.32 6.72 14.13
N ALA A 100 12.02 5.53 13.60
CA ALA A 100 12.64 5.01 12.38
C ALA A 100 12.41 5.93 11.17
N TRP A 101 11.18 6.38 10.95
CA TRP A 101 10.86 7.29 9.84
C TRP A 101 11.64 8.61 9.92
N GLU A 102 11.64 9.26 11.09
CA GLU A 102 12.40 10.51 11.27
C GLU A 102 13.92 10.28 11.19
N GLY A 103 14.39 9.12 11.66
CA GLY A 103 15.79 8.69 11.54
C GLY A 103 16.20 8.49 10.09
N HIS A 104 15.43 7.73 9.32
CA HIS A 104 15.59 7.48 7.89
C HIS A 104 15.74 8.77 7.09
N LEU A 105 14.81 9.71 7.28
CA LEU A 105 14.85 11.01 6.59
C LEU A 105 16.16 11.77 6.87
N ARG A 106 16.64 11.78 8.12
CA ARG A 106 17.91 12.43 8.48
C ARG A 106 19.12 11.67 7.96
N GLN A 107 19.11 10.34 8.06
CA GLN A 107 20.18 9.44 7.64
C GLN A 107 20.47 9.64 6.16
N TYR A 108 19.46 9.55 5.30
CA TYR A 108 19.64 9.65 3.84
C TYR A 108 19.69 11.08 3.31
N THR A 109 19.27 12.08 4.10
CA THR A 109 19.65 13.47 3.81
C THR A 109 21.16 13.68 4.00
N ALA A 110 21.77 13.00 4.98
CA ALA A 110 23.20 13.12 5.27
C ALA A 110 24.08 12.23 4.37
N ALA A 111 23.60 11.03 4.01
CA ALA A 111 24.30 10.07 3.16
C ALA A 111 24.54 10.65 1.76
N ARG A 112 25.73 10.40 1.20
CA ARG A 112 26.18 10.99 -0.07
C ARG A 112 26.85 9.94 -0.93
N THR A 113 26.71 10.10 -2.24
CA THR A 113 27.50 9.38 -3.24
C THR A 113 28.73 10.20 -3.63
N THR A 114 29.71 9.51 -4.20
CA THR A 114 30.91 10.10 -4.81
C THR A 114 30.82 10.03 -6.34
N GLN A 115 30.35 8.92 -6.90
CA GLN A 115 30.33 8.70 -8.36
C GLN A 115 28.97 9.04 -8.96
N VAL A 116 27.86 8.70 -8.30
CA VAL A 116 26.51 9.07 -8.77
C VAL A 116 26.26 10.57 -8.59
N PRO A 117 26.17 11.40 -9.65
CA PRO A 117 26.14 12.85 -9.47
C PRO A 117 24.89 13.38 -8.76
N ILE A 118 23.73 12.74 -8.95
CA ILE A 118 22.44 13.26 -8.45
C ILE A 118 22.35 13.26 -6.92
N ALA A 119 23.12 12.41 -6.23
CA ALA A 119 23.08 12.22 -4.78
C ALA A 119 24.35 12.69 -4.04
N ARG A 120 25.24 13.45 -4.70
CA ARG A 120 26.49 13.97 -4.09
C ARG A 120 26.27 14.93 -2.92
N ASP A 121 25.12 15.62 -2.90
CA ASP A 121 24.79 16.56 -1.82
C ASP A 121 23.80 16.03 -0.80
N GLY A 122 23.53 14.72 -0.84
CA GLY A 122 22.47 14.08 -0.07
C GLY A 122 21.65 13.18 -0.98
N MET A 123 21.34 11.97 -0.53
CA MET A 123 20.43 11.07 -1.25
C MET A 123 18.99 11.58 -1.17
N PHE A 124 18.64 12.31 -0.11
CA PHE A 124 17.35 12.98 0.06
C PHE A 124 17.49 14.51 0.01
N LEU A 125 16.50 15.14 -0.60
CA LEU A 125 16.30 16.59 -0.58
C LEU A 125 14.82 16.87 -0.29
N LYS A 126 14.52 17.86 0.56
CA LYS A 126 13.14 18.16 1.01
C LYS A 126 12.45 16.95 1.66
N GLU A 127 13.24 16.08 2.31
CA GLU A 127 12.81 14.82 2.95
C GLU A 127 12.23 13.80 1.95
N PHE A 128 12.63 13.85 0.67
CA PHE A 128 12.21 12.91 -0.36
C PHE A 128 13.41 12.53 -1.22
N ASN A 129 13.44 11.30 -1.72
CA ASN A 129 14.50 10.77 -2.56
C ASN A 129 14.79 11.69 -3.78
N VAL A 130 16.07 11.96 -4.04
CA VAL A 130 16.45 12.94 -5.08
C VAL A 130 16.03 12.53 -6.47
N GLN A 131 16.17 11.24 -6.83
CA GLN A 131 15.80 10.71 -8.14
C GLN A 131 15.86 9.17 -8.17
N LEU A 132 14.71 8.50 -8.26
CA LEU A 132 14.60 7.05 -8.47
C LEU A 132 13.28 6.75 -9.21
N ASP A 133 12.94 5.49 -9.47
CA ASP A 133 11.67 5.15 -10.09
C ASP A 133 10.57 4.83 -9.08
N TRP A 134 9.32 4.87 -9.55
CA TRP A 134 8.18 4.69 -8.68
C TRP A 134 7.93 3.26 -8.20
N GLN A 135 8.62 2.23 -8.70
CA GLN A 135 8.67 0.94 -7.99
C GLN A 135 9.29 1.18 -6.60
N HIS A 136 10.51 1.70 -6.58
CA HIS A 136 11.28 1.94 -5.36
C HIS A 136 10.73 3.10 -4.51
N HIS A 137 10.28 4.21 -5.12
CA HIS A 137 9.58 5.25 -4.35
C HIS A 137 8.31 4.71 -3.69
N SER A 138 7.55 3.83 -4.36
CA SER A 138 6.35 3.25 -3.74
C SER A 138 6.72 2.36 -2.55
N GLU A 139 7.81 1.62 -2.66
CA GLU A 139 8.36 0.77 -1.61
C GLU A 139 8.79 1.61 -0.39
N GLU A 140 9.58 2.67 -0.60
CA GLU A 140 9.97 3.64 0.44
C GLU A 140 8.74 4.29 1.12
N MET A 141 7.73 4.64 0.33
CA MET A 141 6.54 5.35 0.82
C MET A 141 5.51 4.43 1.51
N THR A 142 5.76 3.12 1.61
CA THR A 142 4.83 2.14 2.23
C THR A 142 4.44 2.57 3.64
N LEU A 143 5.41 2.86 4.51
CA LEU A 143 5.15 3.32 5.87
C LEU A 143 4.43 4.67 5.88
N PHE A 144 4.94 5.64 5.12
CA PHE A 144 4.42 7.01 5.10
C PHE A 144 2.95 7.05 4.68
N ASN A 145 2.59 6.30 3.64
CA ASN A 145 1.25 6.36 3.05
C ASN A 145 0.13 5.86 3.98
N VAL A 146 0.47 5.13 5.05
CA VAL A 146 -0.48 4.67 6.07
C VAL A 146 -0.21 5.26 7.46
N GLN A 147 0.83 6.08 7.63
CA GLN A 147 1.16 6.72 8.93
C GLN A 147 -0.01 7.57 9.47
N GLY A 148 -0.69 8.29 8.58
CA GLY A 148 -1.85 9.11 8.93
C GLY A 148 -3.03 8.33 9.53
N LEU A 149 -3.09 7.00 9.38
CA LEU A 149 -4.09 6.18 10.07
C LEU A 149 -3.93 6.26 11.59
N SER A 150 -2.72 6.44 12.07
CA SER A 150 -2.41 6.39 13.50
C SER A 150 -2.11 7.77 14.10
N ASP A 151 -1.77 8.74 13.25
CA ASP A 151 -1.36 10.08 13.68
C ASP A 151 -1.75 11.18 12.67
N PRO A 152 -3.05 11.34 12.37
CA PRO A 152 -3.50 12.27 11.33
C PRO A 152 -3.20 13.74 11.66
N ASP A 153 -3.09 14.07 12.94
CA ASP A 153 -2.91 15.43 13.45
C ASP A 153 -1.42 15.84 13.53
N SER A 154 -0.48 14.95 13.16
CA SER A 154 0.95 15.26 13.15
C SER A 154 1.27 16.40 12.17
N PRO A 155 1.78 17.55 12.65
CA PRO A 155 2.11 18.67 11.76
C PRO A 155 3.18 18.30 10.72
N ALA A 156 4.13 17.43 11.11
CA ALA A 156 5.20 16.97 10.22
C ALA A 156 4.65 16.08 9.09
N PHE A 157 3.77 15.13 9.41
CA PHE A 157 3.10 14.30 8.41
C PHE A 157 2.26 15.17 7.45
N GLN A 158 1.45 16.09 7.98
CA GLN A 158 0.60 16.96 7.16
C GLN A 158 1.40 17.90 6.25
N ALA A 159 2.54 18.43 6.72
CA ALA A 159 3.44 19.23 5.91
C ALA A 159 4.10 18.41 4.80
N ARG A 160 4.54 17.17 5.11
CA ARG A 160 5.12 16.24 4.14
C ARG A 160 4.10 15.81 3.10
N ALA A 161 2.88 15.45 3.49
CA ALA A 161 1.83 15.05 2.55
C ALA A 161 1.60 16.11 1.47
N ARG A 162 1.47 17.39 1.88
CA ARG A 162 1.32 18.51 0.95
C ARG A 162 2.57 18.74 0.10
N ARG A 163 3.76 18.69 0.70
CA ARG A 163 5.02 18.95 -0.01
C ARG A 163 5.34 17.86 -1.03
N PHE A 164 5.19 16.59 -0.66
CA PHE A 164 5.44 15.46 -1.54
C PHE A 164 4.45 15.44 -2.71
N ALA A 165 3.16 15.71 -2.46
CA ALA A 165 2.20 15.92 -3.55
C ALA A 165 2.64 17.07 -4.50
N GLY A 166 3.11 18.19 -3.93
CA GLY A 166 3.60 19.33 -4.70
C GLY A 166 4.75 19.02 -5.66
N LEU A 167 5.62 18.05 -5.33
CA LEU A 167 6.70 17.58 -6.22
C LEU A 167 6.17 16.99 -7.53
N TYR A 168 4.93 16.49 -7.55
CA TYR A 168 4.31 15.81 -8.70
C TYR A 168 3.14 16.58 -9.30
N MET A 169 2.69 17.65 -8.65
CA MET A 169 1.61 18.51 -9.15
C MET A 169 2.10 19.69 -10.00
N GLY A 170 3.41 19.88 -10.10
CA GLY A 170 4.02 21.03 -10.77
C GLY A 170 4.13 22.28 -9.89
N ASP A 171 3.94 22.13 -8.57
CA ASP A 171 4.04 23.23 -7.61
C ASP A 171 5.50 23.64 -7.33
N ASP A 172 6.45 22.72 -7.54
CA ASP A 172 7.87 22.91 -7.22
C ASP A 172 8.72 23.16 -8.49
N PRO A 173 9.11 24.42 -8.77
CA PRO A 173 9.89 24.73 -9.97
C PRO A 173 11.31 24.14 -9.96
N ALA A 174 11.84 23.75 -8.79
CA ALA A 174 13.13 23.09 -8.67
C ALA A 174 13.04 21.57 -8.90
N ALA A 175 11.84 21.01 -8.94
CA ALA A 175 11.57 19.61 -9.24
C ALA A 175 10.45 19.51 -10.30
N PRO A 176 10.71 19.88 -11.57
CA PRO A 176 9.69 19.98 -12.61
C PRO A 176 9.31 18.59 -13.15
N ASN A 177 8.83 17.70 -12.29
CA ASN A 177 8.48 16.32 -12.60
C ASN A 177 7.25 16.21 -13.49
N TYR A 178 6.32 17.17 -13.40
CA TYR A 178 5.01 17.09 -14.04
C TYR A 178 4.83 18.14 -15.12
N ASP A 179 4.28 17.72 -16.26
CA ASP A 179 3.78 18.60 -17.31
C ASP A 179 2.25 18.71 -17.20
N PRO A 180 1.70 19.86 -16.77
CA PRO A 180 0.26 20.03 -16.60
C PRO A 180 -0.51 20.12 -17.92
N LYS A 181 0.13 20.46 -19.05
CA LYS A 181 -0.54 20.54 -20.35
C LYS A 181 -0.76 19.15 -20.94
N LEU A 182 0.25 18.29 -20.80
CA LEU A 182 0.20 16.92 -21.31
C LEU A 182 -0.32 15.91 -20.27
N ARG A 183 -0.52 16.35 -19.02
CA ARG A 183 -0.93 15.52 -17.88
C ARG A 183 -0.01 14.31 -17.71
N LEU A 184 1.30 14.55 -17.67
CA LEU A 184 2.30 13.49 -17.64
C LEU A 184 3.44 13.76 -16.66
N ILE A 185 3.96 12.70 -16.04
CA ILE A 185 5.22 12.76 -15.29
C ILE A 185 6.37 12.50 -16.27
N ARG A 186 7.38 13.37 -16.28
CA ARG A 186 8.31 13.55 -17.41
C ARG A 186 9.45 12.54 -17.49
N SER A 187 9.56 11.64 -16.51
CA SER A 187 10.55 10.56 -16.50
C SER A 187 10.06 9.44 -15.60
N LEU A 188 10.50 8.22 -15.86
CA LEU A 188 10.44 7.10 -14.92
C LEU A 188 11.36 7.36 -13.72
N LEU A 189 12.56 7.90 -13.93
CA LEU A 189 13.47 8.32 -12.85
C LEU A 189 13.20 9.79 -12.49
N ASN A 190 12.56 10.02 -11.36
CA ASN A 190 12.12 11.34 -10.91
C ASN A 190 12.22 11.47 -9.38
N GLY A 191 12.01 12.66 -8.83
CA GLY A 191 12.12 12.87 -7.38
C GLY A 191 12.24 14.33 -6.98
N SER A 192 12.81 14.59 -5.81
CA SER A 192 12.93 15.95 -5.26
C SER A 192 13.92 16.85 -5.99
N ARG A 193 14.76 16.30 -6.89
CA ARG A 193 15.61 17.03 -7.84
C ARG A 193 15.08 17.03 -9.28
N GLY A 194 13.85 16.56 -9.49
CA GLY A 194 13.21 16.58 -10.80
C GLY A 194 13.47 15.32 -11.66
N PRO A 195 13.00 15.33 -12.91
CA PRO A 195 13.02 14.17 -13.79
C PRO A 195 14.38 13.98 -14.49
N MET A 196 14.78 12.73 -14.72
CA MET A 196 15.91 12.39 -15.58
C MET A 196 15.49 12.48 -17.05
N LEU A 197 16.04 13.47 -17.78
CA LEU A 197 15.71 13.74 -19.19
C LEU A 197 16.79 13.23 -20.17
N ARG A 198 17.55 12.22 -19.75
CA ARG A 198 18.53 11.49 -20.55
C ARG A 198 18.32 10.00 -20.31
N LYS A 199 18.97 9.16 -21.13
CA LYS A 199 19.06 7.74 -20.79
C LYS A 199 19.77 7.55 -19.46
N ALA A 200 19.27 6.62 -18.65
CA ALA A 200 19.94 6.18 -17.46
C ALA A 200 21.18 5.35 -17.84
N THR A 201 22.20 5.44 -17.00
CA THR A 201 23.40 4.61 -17.06
C THR A 201 23.31 3.54 -15.97
N PRO A 202 24.02 2.42 -16.08
CA PRO A 202 24.12 1.45 -14.99
C PRO A 202 24.46 2.05 -13.63
N LEU A 203 25.32 3.06 -13.60
CA LEU A 203 25.73 3.75 -12.38
C LEU A 203 24.58 4.50 -11.69
N ASP A 204 23.64 5.06 -12.46
CA ASP A 204 22.47 5.76 -11.88
C ASP A 204 21.60 4.82 -11.03
N TRP A 205 21.60 3.51 -11.37
CA TRP A 205 20.86 2.47 -10.67
C TRP A 205 21.70 1.77 -9.60
N ALA A 206 22.91 1.32 -9.96
CA ALA A 206 23.74 0.49 -9.08
C ALA A 206 24.36 1.29 -7.93
N GLY A 207 24.61 2.59 -8.10
CA GLY A 207 25.34 3.36 -7.08
C GLY A 207 26.84 3.22 -7.15
N ASP A 208 27.53 3.77 -6.15
CA ASP A 208 28.99 3.72 -6.07
C ASP A 208 29.54 2.28 -5.89
N PRO A 209 30.82 2.02 -6.25
CA PRO A 209 31.46 0.72 -6.04
C PRO A 209 31.47 0.24 -4.60
N PHE A 210 31.28 -1.07 -4.41
CA PHE A 210 31.26 -1.75 -3.11
C PHE A 210 31.69 -3.22 -3.26
N GLU A 211 31.87 -3.92 -2.14
CA GLU A 211 32.37 -5.30 -2.08
C GLU A 211 31.27 -6.37 -2.29
N ALA A 212 30.51 -6.23 -3.40
CA ALA A 212 29.40 -7.11 -3.76
C ALA A 212 29.82 -8.59 -3.79
N GLY A 213 29.05 -9.48 -3.16
CA GLY A 213 29.29 -10.92 -3.11
C GLY A 213 30.48 -11.37 -2.25
N ALA A 214 31.45 -10.50 -2.00
CA ALA A 214 32.60 -10.77 -1.14
C ALA A 214 32.31 -10.47 0.33
N ARG A 215 31.69 -9.31 0.59
CA ARG A 215 31.32 -8.85 1.94
C ARG A 215 29.83 -8.96 2.23
N PHE A 216 29.01 -8.82 1.19
CA PHE A 216 27.56 -8.74 1.29
C PHE A 216 26.88 -9.91 0.58
N PHE A 217 25.82 -10.42 1.20
CA PHE A 217 24.84 -11.26 0.51
C PHE A 217 24.11 -10.40 -0.53
N MET A 218 23.93 -10.94 -1.75
CA MET A 218 23.25 -10.24 -2.85
C MET A 218 21.96 -11.00 -3.21
N ALA A 219 20.80 -10.36 -3.06
CA ALA A 219 19.51 -10.97 -3.32
C ALA A 219 19.32 -11.47 -4.77
N HIS A 220 19.99 -10.82 -5.74
CA HIS A 220 19.94 -11.19 -7.16
C HIS A 220 21.10 -12.11 -7.61
N GLY A 221 21.98 -12.49 -6.69
CA GLY A 221 23.04 -13.49 -6.92
C GLY A 221 24.31 -12.95 -7.55
N GLU A 222 24.48 -11.63 -7.66
CA GLU A 222 25.75 -11.04 -8.12
C GLU A 222 26.89 -11.39 -7.16
N THR A 223 28.06 -11.69 -7.73
CA THR A 223 29.29 -12.02 -6.98
C THR A 223 30.38 -10.95 -7.11
N THR A 224 30.17 -9.93 -7.95
CA THR A 224 31.08 -8.80 -8.14
C THR A 224 30.30 -7.51 -8.42
N TYR A 225 30.93 -6.36 -8.15
CA TYR A 225 30.33 -5.06 -8.47
C TYR A 225 30.10 -4.87 -9.98
N GLU A 226 30.97 -5.43 -10.82
CA GLU A 226 30.80 -5.37 -12.27
C GLU A 226 29.51 -6.09 -12.72
N GLN A 227 29.16 -7.21 -12.10
CA GLN A 227 27.85 -7.84 -12.34
C GLN A 227 26.70 -6.95 -11.89
N THR A 228 26.83 -6.22 -10.77
CA THR A 228 25.78 -5.28 -10.34
C THR A 228 25.59 -4.12 -11.32
N LEU A 229 26.65 -3.68 -12.01
CA LEU A 229 26.52 -2.71 -13.12
C LEU A 229 25.83 -3.35 -14.33
N HIS A 230 26.31 -4.51 -14.79
CA HIS A 230 25.75 -5.18 -15.97
C HIS A 230 24.28 -5.56 -15.83
N HIS A 231 23.80 -5.73 -14.60
CA HIS A 231 22.38 -5.91 -14.30
C HIS A 231 21.52 -4.78 -14.91
N TYR A 232 22.06 -3.57 -14.97
CA TYR A 232 21.38 -2.36 -15.41
C TYR A 232 21.74 -1.91 -16.84
N ASP A 233 22.45 -2.71 -17.63
CA ASP A 233 22.84 -2.36 -19.00
C ASP A 233 21.64 -2.02 -19.90
N GLU A 234 20.51 -2.70 -19.69
CA GLU A 234 19.27 -2.51 -20.47
C GLU A 234 18.25 -1.58 -19.79
N TYR A 235 18.61 -0.94 -18.67
CA TYR A 235 17.74 -0.08 -17.87
C TYR A 235 17.79 1.41 -18.29
N GLY A 236 18.17 1.71 -19.54
CA GLY A 236 18.43 3.07 -19.99
C GLY A 236 17.22 3.90 -20.40
N ASP A 237 16.12 3.26 -20.81
CA ASP A 237 14.96 3.94 -21.42
C ASP A 237 13.97 4.43 -20.35
N VAL A 238 14.30 5.57 -19.74
CA VAL A 238 13.59 6.17 -18.59
C VAL A 238 12.90 7.51 -18.89
N VAL A 239 13.13 8.13 -20.05
CA VAL A 239 12.59 9.45 -20.39
C VAL A 239 11.11 9.33 -20.79
N GLY A 240 10.27 10.27 -20.34
CA GLY A 240 8.84 10.25 -20.60
C GLY A 240 8.04 9.64 -19.44
N ASP A 241 6.73 9.50 -19.64
CA ASP A 241 5.83 8.98 -18.62
C ASP A 241 5.69 7.46 -18.73
N HIS A 242 5.68 6.78 -17.58
CA HIS A 242 5.62 5.32 -17.48
C HIS A 242 4.51 4.93 -16.49
N PRO A 243 3.84 3.77 -16.65
CA PRO A 243 2.76 3.36 -15.76
C PRO A 243 3.13 3.36 -14.28
N LEU A 244 4.40 3.09 -13.93
CA LEU A 244 4.87 3.11 -12.54
C LEU A 244 4.59 4.47 -11.86
N ASN A 245 4.63 5.57 -12.60
CA ASN A 245 4.35 6.90 -12.06
C ASN A 245 2.91 7.04 -11.52
N LEU A 246 1.98 6.11 -11.82
CA LEU A 246 0.66 6.05 -11.21
C LEU A 246 0.71 5.92 -9.67
N TYR A 247 1.77 5.38 -9.08
CA TYR A 247 1.91 5.34 -7.63
C TYR A 247 2.01 6.74 -6.99
N ALA A 248 2.47 7.76 -7.73
CA ALA A 248 2.51 9.15 -7.27
C ALA A 248 1.13 9.68 -6.86
N THR A 249 0.06 9.09 -7.38
CA THR A 249 -1.31 9.44 -7.01
C THR A 249 -1.60 9.24 -5.51
N THR A 250 -0.92 8.31 -4.84
CA THR A 250 -1.11 8.12 -3.39
C THR A 250 -0.63 9.34 -2.58
N LEU A 251 0.37 10.09 -3.06
CA LEU A 251 0.81 11.32 -2.41
C LEU A 251 -0.30 12.39 -2.42
N ALA A 252 -0.92 12.59 -3.59
CA ALA A 252 -2.05 13.51 -3.73
C ALA A 252 -3.27 13.03 -2.93
N LEU A 253 -3.54 11.73 -2.88
CA LEU A 253 -4.59 11.16 -2.04
C LEU A 253 -4.35 11.49 -0.56
N ASN A 254 -3.14 11.29 -0.04
CA ASN A 254 -2.80 11.63 1.35
C ASN A 254 -2.99 13.12 1.64
N ALA A 255 -2.49 13.99 0.77
CA ALA A 255 -2.68 15.44 0.91
C ALA A 255 -4.17 15.84 0.87
N TYR A 256 -4.97 15.20 0.00
CA TYR A 256 -6.42 15.39 -0.02
C TYR A 256 -7.06 14.95 1.29
N MET A 257 -6.74 13.76 1.82
CA MET A 257 -7.37 13.26 3.04
C MET A 257 -7.00 14.05 4.31
N VAL A 258 -5.90 14.81 4.29
CA VAL A 258 -5.50 15.73 5.35
C VAL A 258 -6.37 16.99 5.39
N GLY A 259 -6.59 17.65 4.24
CA GLY A 259 -7.16 19.01 4.21
C GLY A 259 -8.35 19.23 3.28
N HIS A 260 -8.74 18.21 2.52
CA HIS A 260 -9.80 18.24 1.48
C HIS A 260 -9.63 19.36 0.43
N GLU A 261 -8.41 19.87 0.23
CA GLU A 261 -8.13 20.84 -0.84
C GLU A 261 -8.40 20.19 -2.21
N THR A 262 -9.32 20.76 -2.98
CA THR A 262 -9.84 20.16 -4.23
C THR A 262 -8.77 19.99 -5.31
N ARG A 263 -7.68 20.77 -5.27
CA ARG A 263 -6.55 20.65 -6.20
C ARG A 263 -5.91 19.27 -6.20
N TYR A 264 -5.80 18.63 -5.03
CA TYR A 264 -5.22 17.28 -4.91
C TYR A 264 -6.10 16.23 -5.56
N ARG A 265 -7.41 16.28 -5.28
CA ARG A 265 -8.42 15.42 -5.93
C ARG A 265 -8.41 15.61 -7.44
N THR A 266 -8.42 16.85 -7.91
CA THR A 266 -8.48 17.18 -9.34
C THR A 266 -7.26 16.63 -10.07
N TRP A 267 -6.06 16.92 -9.57
CA TRP A 267 -4.83 16.42 -10.19
C TRP A 267 -4.78 14.89 -10.25
N LEU A 268 -5.17 14.22 -9.16
CA LEU A 268 -5.20 12.76 -9.11
C LEU A 268 -6.11 12.18 -10.19
N LEU A 269 -7.35 12.65 -10.25
CA LEU A 269 -8.33 12.16 -11.22
C LEU A 269 -7.92 12.49 -12.65
N ASP A 270 -7.42 13.71 -12.92
CA ASP A 270 -6.96 14.12 -14.24
C ASP A 270 -5.80 13.24 -14.74
N TYR A 271 -4.87 12.89 -13.86
CA TYR A 271 -3.72 12.06 -14.20
C TYR A 271 -4.11 10.60 -14.47
N VAL A 272 -4.97 10.01 -13.64
CA VAL A 272 -5.49 8.65 -13.85
C VAL A 272 -6.36 8.58 -15.11
N ASP A 273 -7.18 9.60 -15.35
CA ASP A 273 -8.02 9.71 -16.55
C ASP A 273 -7.15 9.79 -17.81
N ALA A 274 -6.02 10.53 -17.78
CA ALA A 274 -5.07 10.55 -18.89
C ALA A 274 -4.49 9.16 -19.19
N TRP A 275 -4.18 8.36 -18.18
CA TRP A 275 -3.75 6.97 -18.35
C TRP A 275 -4.85 6.05 -18.89
N ALA A 276 -6.09 6.21 -18.43
CA ALA A 276 -7.25 5.49 -18.98
C ALA A 276 -7.47 5.83 -20.47
N GLU A 277 -7.39 7.10 -20.84
CA GLU A 277 -7.47 7.58 -22.23
C GLU A 277 -6.34 6.98 -23.10
N ARG A 278 -5.11 6.92 -22.57
CA ARG A 278 -3.96 6.31 -23.26
C ARG A 278 -4.15 4.82 -23.46
N ALA A 279 -4.66 4.10 -22.46
CA ALA A 279 -4.98 2.69 -22.58
C ALA A 279 -6.06 2.46 -23.65
N ALA A 280 -7.13 3.26 -23.67
CA ALA A 280 -8.17 3.17 -24.70
C ALA A 280 -7.61 3.42 -26.12
N LYS A 281 -6.75 4.42 -26.29
CA LYS A 281 -6.05 4.70 -27.57
C LYS A 281 -5.07 3.61 -27.97
N ASN A 282 -4.55 2.84 -27.01
CA ASN A 282 -3.64 1.72 -27.20
C ASN A 282 -4.36 0.35 -27.21
N GLY A 283 -5.59 0.30 -27.75
CA GLY A 283 -6.33 -0.95 -27.92
C GLY A 283 -6.91 -1.54 -26.63
N GLY A 284 -6.95 -0.77 -25.53
CA GLY A 284 -7.45 -1.19 -24.22
C GLY A 284 -6.38 -1.77 -23.29
N VAL A 285 -5.09 -1.59 -23.61
CA VAL A 285 -3.95 -2.01 -22.78
C VAL A 285 -3.13 -0.78 -22.42
N LEU A 286 -2.73 -0.62 -21.16
CA LEU A 286 -1.86 0.50 -20.75
C LEU A 286 -0.56 0.46 -21.57
N PRO A 287 -0.17 1.55 -22.25
CA PRO A 287 1.15 1.61 -22.87
C PRO A 287 2.24 1.65 -21.80
N SER A 288 3.43 1.16 -22.13
CA SER A 288 4.60 1.18 -21.23
C SER A 288 5.27 2.53 -21.15
N ASN A 289 5.08 3.40 -22.15
CA ASN A 289 5.66 4.74 -22.15
C ASN A 289 4.83 5.73 -23.00
N VAL A 290 4.97 7.00 -22.63
CA VAL A 290 4.51 8.17 -23.41
C VAL A 290 5.65 9.18 -23.45
N GLY A 291 6.02 9.68 -24.63
CA GLY A 291 7.10 10.66 -24.74
C GLY A 291 6.72 12.05 -24.23
N LEU A 292 7.71 12.92 -24.16
CA LEU A 292 7.55 14.33 -23.75
C LEU A 292 6.74 15.17 -24.75
N ASP A 293 6.40 14.60 -25.91
CA ASP A 293 5.46 15.12 -26.89
C ASP A 293 4.01 14.67 -26.66
N GLY A 294 3.76 13.85 -25.63
CA GLY A 294 2.45 13.29 -25.31
C GLY A 294 2.04 12.11 -26.19
N VAL A 295 2.91 11.63 -27.06
CA VAL A 295 2.63 10.52 -27.99
C VAL A 295 2.99 9.17 -27.35
N ILE A 296 2.10 8.19 -27.50
CA ILE A 296 2.31 6.84 -26.99
C ILE A 296 3.50 6.18 -27.71
N GLY A 297 4.46 5.63 -26.95
CA GLY A 297 5.61 4.93 -27.51
C GLY A 297 6.75 5.82 -28.03
N SER A 298 6.55 7.14 -28.17
CA SER A 298 7.53 8.03 -28.83
C SER A 298 8.85 8.16 -28.04
N ALA A 299 8.84 7.94 -26.72
CA ALA A 299 10.04 7.91 -25.88
C ALA A 299 11.05 6.83 -26.32
N VAL A 300 10.57 5.78 -26.97
CA VAL A 300 11.36 4.62 -27.40
C VAL A 300 11.09 4.27 -28.87
N GLY A 301 11.01 5.29 -29.72
CA GLY A 301 10.95 5.12 -31.17
C GLY A 301 9.64 4.49 -31.68
N GLY A 302 8.52 4.82 -31.04
CA GLY A 302 7.18 4.34 -31.41
C GLY A 302 6.81 2.98 -30.79
N ARG A 303 7.68 2.37 -30.00
CA ARG A 303 7.40 1.11 -29.30
C ARG A 303 6.57 1.38 -28.05
N TRP A 304 5.24 1.35 -28.17
CA TRP A 304 4.32 1.54 -27.03
C TRP A 304 4.58 0.58 -25.86
N TRP A 305 5.17 -0.59 -26.12
CA TRP A 305 5.49 -1.65 -25.16
C TRP A 305 6.91 -1.56 -24.58
N GLY A 306 7.76 -0.68 -25.13
CA GLY A 306 9.15 -0.52 -24.71
C GLY A 306 9.32 0.37 -23.47
N GLY A 307 10.55 0.45 -22.99
CA GLY A 307 10.90 1.18 -21.77
C GLY A 307 11.15 0.24 -20.58
N VAL A 308 11.83 0.77 -19.55
CA VAL A 308 12.13 0.02 -18.32
C VAL A 308 10.83 -0.43 -17.66
N TYR A 309 10.80 -1.70 -17.22
CA TYR A 309 9.65 -2.37 -16.60
C TYR A 309 8.36 -2.44 -17.45
N GLY A 310 8.44 -2.12 -18.74
CA GLY A 310 7.35 -2.22 -19.70
C GLY A 310 6.97 -3.64 -20.12
N TRP A 311 6.04 -3.76 -21.06
CA TRP A 311 5.54 -5.04 -21.57
C TRP A 311 6.61 -5.85 -22.30
N GLY A 312 7.62 -5.20 -22.90
CA GLY A 312 8.73 -5.89 -23.57
C GLY A 312 10.02 -5.95 -22.75
N PHE A 313 9.95 -5.66 -21.45
CA PHE A 313 11.14 -5.54 -20.61
C PHE A 313 11.58 -6.91 -20.08
N SER A 314 12.53 -7.53 -20.78
CA SER A 314 13.10 -8.83 -20.41
C SER A 314 14.63 -8.78 -20.33
N PRO A 315 15.25 -7.98 -19.43
CA PRO A 315 16.70 -7.74 -19.43
C PRO A 315 17.51 -9.03 -19.17
N LEU A 316 18.77 -9.02 -19.61
CA LEU A 316 19.72 -10.10 -19.33
C LEU A 316 20.13 -10.07 -17.85
N ASN A 317 19.92 -11.16 -17.12
CA ASN A 317 20.50 -11.34 -15.80
C ASN A 317 21.98 -11.76 -15.95
N PRO A 318 22.95 -10.94 -15.48
CA PRO A 318 24.37 -11.23 -15.64
C PRO A 318 24.85 -12.43 -14.81
N ALA A 319 24.18 -12.76 -13.71
CA ALA A 319 24.53 -13.90 -12.86
C ALA A 319 24.12 -15.24 -13.50
N THR A 320 23.02 -15.27 -14.26
CA THR A 320 22.49 -16.51 -14.86
C THR A 320 22.65 -16.60 -16.37
N GLY A 321 22.94 -15.49 -17.05
CA GLY A 321 22.98 -15.39 -18.51
C GLY A 321 21.61 -15.53 -19.19
N LYS A 322 20.50 -15.45 -18.44
CA LYS A 322 19.14 -15.61 -18.96
C LYS A 322 18.41 -14.27 -19.03
N ARG A 323 17.54 -14.10 -20.02
CA ARG A 323 16.58 -13.00 -20.04
C ARG A 323 15.44 -13.28 -19.05
N GLU A 324 15.09 -12.28 -18.26
CA GLU A 324 14.05 -12.40 -17.23
C GLU A 324 12.93 -11.41 -17.47
N ASP A 325 11.69 -11.89 -17.56
CA ASP A 325 10.51 -11.06 -17.74
C ASP A 325 10.24 -10.21 -16.50
N ARG A 326 10.46 -8.90 -16.62
CA ARG A 326 10.36 -7.93 -15.51
C ARG A 326 9.28 -6.87 -15.74
N ASN A 327 8.20 -7.22 -16.43
CA ASN A 327 7.04 -6.35 -16.56
C ASN A 327 6.47 -5.96 -15.18
N ARG A 328 6.24 -4.67 -14.97
CA ARG A 328 5.62 -4.09 -13.75
C ARG A 328 4.31 -3.36 -14.04
N VAL A 329 3.88 -3.26 -15.30
CA VAL A 329 2.62 -2.59 -15.67
C VAL A 329 1.44 -3.09 -14.84
N PRO A 330 1.23 -4.41 -14.62
CA PRO A 330 0.12 -4.89 -13.79
C PRO A 330 0.15 -4.42 -12.34
N ARG A 331 1.33 -4.08 -11.80
CA ARG A 331 1.47 -3.63 -10.41
C ARG A 331 0.86 -2.24 -10.18
N THR A 332 0.67 -1.46 -11.23
CA THR A 332 0.31 -0.02 -11.15
C THR A 332 -1.18 0.27 -10.93
N ILE A 333 -1.99 -0.78 -10.77
CA ILE A 333 -3.43 -0.64 -10.49
C ILE A 333 -3.77 0.18 -9.23
N PRO A 334 -2.94 0.28 -8.17
CA PRO A 334 -3.25 1.12 -7.03
C PRO A 334 -3.54 2.59 -7.39
N GLY A 335 -2.98 3.12 -8.48
CA GLY A 335 -3.36 4.46 -8.95
C GLY A 335 -4.82 4.57 -9.37
N PHE A 336 -5.37 3.53 -9.99
CA PHE A 336 -6.80 3.45 -10.33
C PHE A 336 -7.68 3.17 -9.10
N PHE A 337 -7.16 2.41 -8.12
CA PHE A 337 -7.84 2.22 -6.84
C PHE A 337 -7.91 3.51 -6.02
N ASN A 338 -6.90 4.38 -6.08
CA ASN A 338 -6.95 5.71 -5.47
C ASN A 338 -8.08 6.56 -6.07
N ALA A 339 -8.22 6.54 -7.40
CA ALA A 339 -9.32 7.24 -8.09
C ALA A 339 -10.69 6.65 -7.74
N TYR A 340 -10.79 5.32 -7.67
CA TYR A 340 -12.01 4.63 -7.22
C TYR A 340 -12.36 4.97 -5.77
N LEU A 341 -11.39 5.01 -4.85
CA LEU A 341 -11.60 5.39 -3.45
C LEU A 341 -12.19 6.80 -3.32
N LEU A 342 -11.78 7.73 -4.19
CA LEU A 342 -12.30 9.11 -4.20
C LEU A 342 -13.71 9.25 -4.78
N THR A 343 -14.17 8.30 -5.60
CA THR A 343 -15.33 8.51 -6.49
C THR A 343 -16.40 7.43 -6.44
N GLY A 344 -16.04 6.20 -6.09
CA GLY A 344 -16.87 5.01 -6.29
C GLY A 344 -17.12 4.66 -7.77
N ASP A 345 -16.43 5.31 -8.70
CA ASP A 345 -16.74 5.21 -10.13
C ASP A 345 -16.11 3.95 -10.75
N ASP A 346 -16.96 3.00 -11.12
CA ASP A 346 -16.56 1.71 -11.68
C ASP A 346 -15.80 1.81 -13.02
N ARG A 347 -15.81 2.97 -13.69
CA ARG A 347 -14.99 3.19 -14.90
C ARG A 347 -13.50 2.97 -14.65
N TYR A 348 -13.01 3.26 -13.44
CA TYR A 348 -11.60 3.06 -13.09
C TYR A 348 -11.21 1.58 -13.07
N LEU A 349 -12.13 0.70 -12.69
CA LEU A 349 -11.94 -0.75 -12.75
C LEU A 349 -12.12 -1.27 -14.18
N GLN A 350 -12.96 -0.62 -14.98
CA GLN A 350 -13.26 -1.03 -16.36
C GLN A 350 -12.03 -0.99 -17.28
N THR A 351 -11.11 -0.05 -17.10
CA THR A 351 -9.82 -0.01 -17.82
C THR A 351 -9.07 -1.33 -17.66
N TRP A 352 -9.01 -1.85 -16.43
CA TRP A 352 -8.30 -3.08 -16.10
C TRP A 352 -9.05 -4.33 -16.55
N ARG A 353 -10.38 -4.36 -16.42
CA ARG A 353 -11.20 -5.45 -17.00
C ARG A 353 -10.96 -5.57 -18.51
N THR A 354 -10.92 -4.43 -19.20
CA THR A 354 -10.66 -4.38 -20.64
C THR A 354 -9.26 -4.89 -20.97
N GLN A 355 -8.23 -4.47 -20.23
CA GLN A 355 -6.87 -4.96 -20.42
C GLN A 355 -6.79 -6.48 -20.24
N THR A 356 -7.37 -7.01 -19.16
CA THR A 356 -7.46 -8.45 -18.91
C THR A 356 -8.15 -9.18 -20.06
N ASP A 357 -9.28 -8.65 -20.58
CA ASP A 357 -9.98 -9.23 -21.72
C ASP A 357 -9.14 -9.23 -23.00
N ARG A 358 -8.38 -8.14 -23.26
CA ARG A 358 -7.49 -8.03 -24.43
C ARG A 358 -6.34 -9.03 -24.38
N ILE A 359 -5.76 -9.25 -23.22
CA ILE A 359 -4.69 -10.23 -23.00
C ILE A 359 -5.25 -11.65 -23.12
N ASN A 360 -6.38 -11.94 -22.47
CA ASN A 360 -7.04 -13.25 -22.51
C ASN A 360 -7.57 -13.62 -23.90
N ALA A 361 -7.88 -12.64 -24.75
CA ALA A 361 -8.23 -12.88 -26.16
C ALA A 361 -7.07 -13.50 -26.96
N GLN A 362 -5.83 -13.38 -26.49
CA GLN A 362 -4.64 -13.97 -27.12
C GLN A 362 -4.42 -15.43 -26.70
N LYS A 363 -5.26 -15.98 -25.82
CA LYS A 363 -5.04 -17.32 -25.28
C LYS A 363 -4.85 -18.37 -26.37
N ARG A 364 -3.99 -19.34 -26.08
CA ARG A 364 -3.74 -20.49 -26.95
C ARG A 364 -3.83 -21.79 -26.17
N VAL A 365 -3.96 -22.91 -26.88
CA VAL A 365 -3.90 -24.24 -26.27
C VAL A 365 -2.65 -24.94 -26.77
N VAL A 366 -1.76 -25.30 -25.85
CA VAL A 366 -0.51 -26.04 -26.14
C VAL A 366 -0.44 -27.23 -25.20
N GLY A 367 -0.34 -28.45 -25.75
CA GLY A 367 -0.35 -29.68 -24.94
C GLY A 367 -1.61 -29.85 -24.09
N GLY A 368 -2.77 -29.41 -24.59
CA GLY A 368 -4.05 -29.47 -23.87
C GLY A 368 -4.23 -28.42 -22.77
N LYS A 369 -3.22 -27.56 -22.53
CA LYS A 369 -3.26 -26.52 -21.50
C LYS A 369 -3.52 -25.15 -22.13
N VAL A 370 -4.44 -24.40 -21.54
CA VAL A 370 -4.67 -22.98 -21.89
C VAL A 370 -3.47 -22.18 -21.40
N GLN A 371 -2.96 -21.29 -22.24
CA GLN A 371 -1.91 -20.35 -21.90
C GLN A 371 -2.27 -18.93 -22.35
N THR A 372 -1.86 -17.92 -21.58
CA THR A 372 -1.97 -16.50 -21.93
C THR A 372 -0.62 -15.80 -21.81
N PRO A 373 -0.37 -14.74 -22.59
CA PRO A 373 0.91 -14.03 -22.58
C PRO A 373 0.99 -13.07 -21.39
N THR A 374 2.21 -12.81 -20.91
CA THR A 374 2.48 -11.77 -19.89
C THR A 374 3.33 -10.62 -20.42
N MET A 375 3.81 -10.72 -21.67
CA MET A 375 4.75 -9.79 -22.29
C MET A 375 4.35 -9.45 -23.72
N TYR A 376 4.86 -8.34 -24.26
CA TYR A 376 4.67 -7.90 -25.64
C TYR A 376 5.97 -7.30 -26.20
N GLY A 377 6.38 -7.69 -27.41
CA GLY A 377 7.60 -7.20 -28.06
C GLY A 377 7.45 -7.07 -29.57
N GLU A 378 8.58 -7.02 -30.29
CA GLU A 378 8.60 -6.88 -31.77
C GLU A 378 7.79 -7.98 -32.48
N GLY A 379 7.85 -9.21 -31.99
CA GLY A 379 7.09 -10.36 -32.50
C GLY A 379 5.65 -10.48 -31.99
N GLY A 380 5.13 -9.47 -31.27
CA GLY A 380 3.83 -9.50 -30.61
C GLY A 380 3.88 -10.12 -29.21
N TRP A 381 2.80 -10.79 -28.82
CA TRP A 381 2.63 -11.36 -27.48
C TRP A 381 3.56 -12.55 -27.20
N TYR A 382 4.27 -12.53 -26.06
CA TYR A 382 5.16 -13.60 -25.60
C TYR A 382 5.08 -13.79 -24.07
N GLY A 383 5.96 -14.60 -23.49
CA GLY A 383 5.95 -14.88 -22.04
C GLY A 383 4.74 -15.72 -21.64
N TRP A 384 4.42 -16.75 -22.42
CA TRP A 384 3.22 -17.57 -22.25
C TRP A 384 3.25 -18.36 -20.94
N ARG A 385 2.25 -18.15 -20.09
CA ARG A 385 2.05 -18.88 -18.83
C ARG A 385 0.77 -19.70 -18.89
N GLU A 386 0.74 -20.82 -18.17
CA GLU A 386 -0.45 -21.65 -18.02
C GLU A 386 -1.56 -20.88 -17.28
N GLY A 387 -2.81 -21.04 -17.74
CA GLY A 387 -3.96 -20.34 -17.19
C GLY A 387 -4.41 -19.15 -18.03
N LEU A 388 -5.40 -18.43 -17.49
CA LEU A 388 -5.79 -17.11 -17.97
C LEU A 388 -4.96 -16.05 -17.25
N PHE A 389 -4.84 -14.87 -17.86
CA PHE A 389 -4.32 -13.69 -17.21
C PHE A 389 -5.36 -13.20 -16.19
N ASP A 390 -5.02 -13.31 -14.92
CA ASP A 390 -5.92 -13.02 -13.79
C ASP A 390 -5.34 -12.00 -12.79
N ASP A 391 -4.24 -11.34 -13.13
CA ASP A 391 -3.69 -10.22 -12.34
C ASP A 391 -4.79 -9.20 -12.00
N ASN A 392 -4.82 -8.83 -10.74
CA ASN A 392 -5.70 -7.90 -10.05
C ASN A 392 -7.19 -8.26 -10.02
N THR A 393 -7.60 -9.41 -10.57
CA THR A 393 -9.03 -9.77 -10.69
C THR A 393 -9.72 -9.92 -9.33
N LEU A 394 -9.01 -10.43 -8.33
CA LEU A 394 -9.51 -10.56 -6.97
C LEU A 394 -9.70 -9.20 -6.28
N ASP A 395 -8.76 -8.27 -6.48
CA ASP A 395 -8.85 -6.91 -5.97
C ASP A 395 -10.00 -6.14 -6.67
N ILE A 396 -10.13 -6.28 -7.99
CA ILE A 396 -11.25 -5.69 -8.75
C ILE A 396 -12.60 -6.20 -8.23
N TRP A 397 -12.72 -7.50 -7.96
CA TRP A 397 -13.92 -8.05 -7.32
C TRP A 397 -14.15 -7.45 -5.93
N TRP A 398 -13.11 -7.33 -5.11
CA TRP A 398 -13.24 -6.72 -3.80
C TRP A 398 -13.77 -5.29 -3.89
N PHE A 399 -13.28 -4.47 -4.82
CA PHE A 399 -13.80 -3.11 -5.00
C PHE A 399 -15.24 -3.11 -5.55
N SER A 400 -15.52 -3.88 -6.59
CA SER A 400 -16.82 -3.81 -7.28
C SER A 400 -17.94 -4.54 -6.54
N MET A 401 -17.62 -5.63 -5.85
CA MET A 401 -18.55 -6.65 -5.32
C MET A 401 -19.49 -7.23 -6.39
N LYS A 402 -19.13 -7.15 -7.67
CA LYS A 402 -19.94 -7.66 -8.78
C LYS A 402 -19.75 -9.16 -8.95
N ALA A 403 -20.85 -9.88 -9.18
CA ALA A 403 -20.81 -11.31 -9.45
C ALA A 403 -19.98 -11.65 -10.71
N SER A 404 -20.01 -10.78 -11.73
CA SER A 404 -19.20 -10.94 -12.95
C SER A 404 -17.69 -10.89 -12.70
N ASP A 405 -17.26 -10.05 -11.76
CA ASP A 405 -15.84 -9.97 -11.37
C ASP A 405 -15.47 -11.14 -10.46
N ARG A 406 -16.38 -11.58 -9.58
CA ARG A 406 -16.18 -12.76 -8.76
C ARG A 406 -15.93 -14.02 -9.59
N ALA A 407 -16.68 -14.17 -10.69
CA ALA A 407 -16.57 -15.30 -11.60
C ALA A 407 -15.23 -15.32 -12.38
N ARG A 408 -14.54 -14.18 -12.45
CA ARG A 408 -13.22 -14.04 -13.06
C ARG A 408 -12.08 -14.20 -12.06
N ALA A 409 -12.33 -13.87 -10.80
CA ALA A 409 -11.34 -13.94 -9.74
C ALA A 409 -11.04 -15.40 -9.32
N PRO A 410 -9.76 -15.74 -9.06
CA PRO A 410 -9.39 -17.07 -8.57
C PRO A 410 -9.99 -17.34 -7.18
N ASP A 411 -10.02 -18.62 -6.78
CA ASP A 411 -10.42 -18.95 -5.40
C ASP A 411 -9.31 -18.54 -4.42
N HIS A 412 -9.72 -18.11 -3.22
CA HIS A 412 -8.82 -17.70 -2.16
C HIS A 412 -9.40 -18.11 -0.80
N PRO A 413 -8.60 -18.64 0.15
CA PRO A 413 -9.12 -19.15 1.42
C PRO A 413 -9.96 -18.14 2.23
N TRP A 414 -9.55 -16.87 2.25
CA TRP A 414 -10.33 -15.79 2.88
C TRP A 414 -11.67 -15.54 2.17
N VAL A 415 -11.70 -15.59 0.83
CA VAL A 415 -12.96 -15.41 0.08
C VAL A 415 -13.88 -16.60 0.28
N ALA A 416 -13.34 -17.83 0.29
CA ALA A 416 -14.09 -19.01 0.67
C ALA A 416 -14.68 -18.90 2.08
N TRP A 417 -14.00 -18.25 3.03
CA TRP A 417 -14.57 -17.92 4.34
C TRP A 417 -15.75 -16.95 4.23
N LEU A 418 -15.59 -15.83 3.53
CA LEU A 418 -16.67 -14.85 3.32
C LEU A 418 -17.91 -15.43 2.61
N GLU A 419 -17.70 -16.50 1.84
CA GLU A 419 -18.75 -17.25 1.13
C GLU A 419 -19.29 -18.46 1.94
N GLY A 420 -18.82 -18.65 3.18
CA GLY A 420 -19.27 -19.75 4.05
C GLY A 420 -18.73 -21.14 3.68
N ARG A 421 -17.78 -21.22 2.75
CA ARG A 421 -17.16 -22.47 2.26
C ARG A 421 -15.92 -22.90 3.07
N ASN A 422 -15.39 -22.06 3.96
CA ASN A 422 -14.18 -22.34 4.73
C ASN A 422 -14.27 -21.84 6.19
N PRO A 423 -15.11 -22.47 7.05
CA PRO A 423 -15.41 -21.96 8.39
C PRO A 423 -14.22 -21.97 9.36
N SER A 424 -13.19 -22.79 9.14
CA SER A 424 -12.00 -22.87 9.99
C SER A 424 -10.94 -21.81 9.67
N TRP A 425 -11.06 -21.12 8.53
CA TRP A 425 -10.03 -20.23 8.01
C TRP A 425 -9.57 -19.14 8.99
N PRO A 426 -10.43 -18.43 9.74
CA PRO A 426 -9.96 -17.35 10.61
C PRO A 426 -8.92 -17.82 11.62
N GLU A 427 -9.16 -18.95 12.29
CA GLU A 427 -8.19 -19.51 13.23
C GLU A 427 -6.95 -20.07 12.53
N THR A 428 -7.12 -20.71 11.37
CA THR A 428 -5.98 -21.22 10.58
C THR A 428 -5.04 -20.08 10.17
N ALA A 429 -5.58 -18.97 9.67
CA ALA A 429 -4.80 -17.81 9.23
C ALA A 429 -4.11 -17.13 10.43
N LEU A 430 -4.82 -16.92 11.54
CA LEU A 430 -4.23 -16.31 12.74
C LEU A 430 -3.12 -17.18 13.36
N LYS A 431 -3.26 -18.51 13.35
CA LYS A 431 -2.21 -19.45 13.79
C LYS A 431 -1.00 -19.42 12.85
N ALA A 432 -1.22 -19.31 11.53
CA ALA A 432 -0.14 -19.17 10.56
C ALA A 432 0.65 -17.87 10.76
N ASP A 433 -0.05 -16.75 10.99
CA ASP A 433 0.60 -15.46 11.28
C ASP A 433 1.37 -15.50 12.61
N LEU A 434 0.84 -16.15 13.66
CA LEU A 434 1.58 -16.37 14.92
C LEU A 434 2.85 -17.20 14.70
N GLN A 435 2.78 -18.27 13.90
CA GLN A 435 3.93 -19.08 13.54
C GLN A 435 4.96 -18.26 12.76
N ARG A 436 4.52 -17.43 11.80
CA ARG A 436 5.41 -16.51 11.07
C ARG A 436 6.15 -15.58 12.02
N VAL A 437 5.45 -14.91 12.95
CA VAL A 437 6.09 -14.02 13.95
C VAL A 437 7.15 -14.78 14.75
N ALA A 438 6.85 -16.00 15.18
CA ALA A 438 7.80 -16.84 15.93
C ALA A 438 9.03 -17.22 15.10
N ASP A 439 8.84 -17.56 13.82
CA ASP A 439 9.91 -17.89 12.88
C ASP A 439 10.82 -16.69 12.60
N ARG A 440 10.23 -15.53 12.29
CA ARG A 440 10.98 -14.28 12.10
C ARG A 440 11.76 -13.89 13.36
N SER A 441 11.14 -14.03 14.53
CA SER A 441 11.82 -13.78 15.81
C SER A 441 13.01 -14.71 16.05
N ARG A 442 12.94 -15.96 15.59
CA ARG A 442 14.09 -16.89 15.62
C ARG A 442 15.19 -16.43 14.67
N GLU A 443 14.84 -16.09 13.43
CA GLU A 443 15.78 -15.58 12.43
C GLU A 443 16.50 -14.31 12.91
N VAL A 444 15.79 -13.39 13.57
CA VAL A 444 16.39 -12.21 14.21
C VAL A 444 17.41 -12.57 15.29
N ARG A 445 17.21 -13.66 16.05
CA ARG A 445 18.20 -14.12 17.06
C ARG A 445 19.40 -14.82 16.41
N GLU A 446 19.13 -15.56 15.35
CA GLU A 446 20.13 -16.37 14.64
C GLU A 446 20.99 -15.55 13.69
N ASP A 447 20.47 -14.44 13.18
CA ASP A 447 21.21 -13.49 12.36
C ASP A 447 22.57 -13.16 12.99
N LYS A 448 23.62 -13.18 12.18
CA LYS A 448 25.01 -12.87 12.57
C LYS A 448 25.57 -11.67 11.83
N SER A 449 24.79 -11.07 10.93
CA SER A 449 25.20 -9.86 10.24
C SER A 449 25.42 -8.72 11.23
N THR A 450 26.40 -7.90 10.89
CA THR A 450 26.76 -6.66 11.57
C THR A 450 26.35 -5.49 10.67
N PRO A 451 26.29 -4.25 11.17
CA PRO A 451 25.94 -3.10 10.33
C PRO A 451 26.85 -2.98 9.11
N ASP A 452 28.12 -3.35 9.26
CA ASP A 452 29.15 -3.37 8.24
C ASP A 452 29.07 -4.60 7.30
N THR A 453 28.22 -5.60 7.53
CA THR A 453 28.02 -6.73 6.59
C THR A 453 26.59 -6.83 6.07
N ARG A 454 25.78 -5.79 6.34
CA ARG A 454 24.37 -5.72 6.02
C ARG A 454 24.10 -4.62 4.99
N LEU A 455 23.49 -5.00 3.87
CA LEU A 455 22.83 -4.09 2.94
C LEU A 455 21.43 -3.72 3.45
N ALA A 456 20.82 -2.68 2.88
CA ALA A 456 19.53 -2.16 3.32
C ALA A 456 18.40 -3.22 3.25
N ASP A 457 18.47 -4.09 2.24
CA ASP A 457 17.51 -5.16 1.94
C ASP A 457 17.72 -6.45 2.76
N ALA A 458 18.88 -6.61 3.40
CA ALA A 458 19.32 -7.93 3.86
C ALA A 458 18.48 -8.54 5.00
N VAL A 459 17.67 -7.73 5.69
CA VAL A 459 16.80 -8.19 6.80
C VAL A 459 15.31 -7.88 6.56
N LEU A 460 14.94 -7.48 5.35
CA LEU A 460 13.54 -7.22 4.99
C LEU A 460 12.65 -8.43 5.20
N GLU A 461 13.11 -9.59 4.72
CA GLU A 461 12.38 -10.86 4.85
C GLU A 461 12.18 -11.29 6.30
N ILE A 462 12.95 -10.72 7.25
CA ILE A 462 12.86 -11.05 8.67
C ILE A 462 12.17 -9.97 9.52
N ASN A 463 11.57 -8.94 8.89
CA ASN A 463 10.62 -8.06 9.56
C ASN A 463 9.52 -8.92 10.22
N PRO A 464 9.33 -8.82 11.55
CA PRO A 464 8.44 -9.72 12.27
C PRO A 464 6.96 -9.40 12.11
N ALA A 465 6.60 -8.21 11.59
CA ALA A 465 5.20 -7.82 11.48
C ALA A 465 4.43 -8.78 10.55
N SER A 466 3.31 -9.28 11.04
CA SER A 466 2.36 -10.12 10.29
C SER A 466 0.95 -9.62 10.57
N VAL A 467 0.39 -8.90 9.59
CA VAL A 467 -0.89 -8.20 9.72
C VAL A 467 -1.97 -8.71 8.77
N THR A 468 -1.65 -9.52 7.77
CA THR A 468 -2.60 -9.97 6.73
C THR A 468 -3.85 -10.59 7.33
N ALA A 469 -3.71 -11.57 8.25
CA ALA A 469 -4.86 -12.21 8.86
C ALA A 469 -5.68 -11.23 9.70
N LEU A 470 -5.03 -10.28 10.39
CA LEU A 470 -5.71 -9.24 11.16
C LEU A 470 -6.49 -8.28 10.28
N LEU A 471 -5.91 -7.81 9.17
CA LEU A 471 -6.58 -6.94 8.19
C LEU A 471 -7.83 -7.62 7.61
N GLN A 472 -7.71 -8.88 7.20
CA GLN A 472 -8.81 -9.61 6.59
C GLN A 472 -9.90 -9.99 7.60
N THR A 473 -9.53 -10.48 8.79
CA THR A 473 -10.49 -10.89 9.82
C THR A 473 -11.16 -9.69 10.48
N THR A 474 -10.44 -8.63 10.82
CA THR A 474 -11.03 -7.50 11.56
C THR A 474 -11.68 -6.48 10.63
N MET A 475 -11.05 -6.12 9.51
CA MET A 475 -11.44 -4.98 8.69
C MET A 475 -12.08 -5.38 7.35
N GLY A 476 -12.03 -6.66 6.99
CA GLY A 476 -12.39 -7.11 5.64
C GLY A 476 -11.52 -6.46 4.57
N ALA A 477 -10.25 -6.19 4.89
CA ALA A 477 -9.35 -5.34 4.11
C ALA A 477 -8.44 -6.13 3.16
N LEU A 478 -8.03 -5.47 2.07
CA LEU A 478 -6.94 -5.93 1.20
C LEU A 478 -5.58 -5.64 1.85
N HIS A 479 -4.60 -6.50 1.62
CA HIS A 479 -3.20 -6.26 2.01
C HIS A 479 -2.30 -6.23 0.77
N ILE A 480 -2.35 -5.12 0.03
CA ILE A 480 -1.47 -4.89 -1.12
C ILE A 480 -0.10 -4.47 -0.59
N ALA A 481 0.83 -5.42 -0.56
CA ALA A 481 2.16 -5.29 0.04
C ALA A 481 3.16 -6.25 -0.63
N ARG A 482 4.39 -6.30 -0.10
CA ARG A 482 5.40 -7.29 -0.45
C ARG A 482 5.68 -8.23 0.74
N PRO A 483 5.39 -9.54 0.64
CA PRO A 483 4.71 -10.24 -0.45
C PRO A 483 3.21 -9.91 -0.54
N ALA A 484 2.62 -10.12 -1.72
CA ALA A 484 1.20 -9.88 -1.96
C ALA A 484 0.28 -10.83 -1.17
N TRP A 485 -0.91 -10.37 -0.79
CA TRP A 485 -1.89 -11.17 -0.05
C TRP A 485 -2.54 -12.30 -0.86
N SER A 486 -2.53 -12.20 -2.19
CA SER A 486 -3.03 -13.22 -3.10
C SER A 486 -2.09 -13.36 -4.29
N PRO A 487 -2.07 -14.52 -4.98
CA PRO A 487 -1.27 -14.71 -6.20
C PRO A 487 -1.62 -13.74 -7.33
N SER A 488 -2.87 -13.25 -7.36
CA SER A 488 -3.36 -12.30 -8.36
C SER A 488 -3.22 -10.85 -7.92
N SER A 489 -2.74 -10.55 -6.70
CA SER A 489 -2.66 -9.16 -6.23
C SER A 489 -1.28 -8.57 -6.52
N PRO A 490 -1.18 -7.23 -6.69
CA PRO A 490 0.11 -6.59 -6.90
C PRO A 490 1.08 -6.88 -5.75
N ASN A 491 2.26 -7.38 -6.10
CA ASN A 491 3.41 -7.41 -5.19
C ASN A 491 4.11 -6.04 -5.26
N ALA A 492 3.59 -5.07 -4.52
CA ALA A 492 3.98 -3.67 -4.58
C ALA A 492 3.85 -2.97 -3.21
N GLY A 493 4.72 -1.98 -2.98
CA GLY A 493 4.64 -1.10 -1.82
C GLY A 493 3.73 0.11 -2.04
N GLY A 494 3.58 0.94 -1.01
CA GLY A 494 3.02 2.29 -1.14
C GLY A 494 1.50 2.38 -1.29
N SER A 495 0.77 1.27 -1.15
CA SER A 495 -0.70 1.29 -1.18
C SER A 495 -1.28 1.95 0.08
N PRO A 496 -2.35 2.78 -0.03
CA PRO A 496 -3.16 3.13 1.13
C PRO A 496 -3.97 1.92 1.63
N LEU A 497 -4.67 2.10 2.75
CA LEU A 497 -5.54 1.06 3.32
C LEU A 497 -6.88 0.98 2.57
N TYR A 498 -7.18 -0.18 1.99
CA TYR A 498 -8.51 -0.49 1.45
C TYR A 498 -9.25 -1.45 2.38
N ALA A 499 -10.19 -0.92 3.16
CA ALA A 499 -10.90 -1.65 4.21
C ALA A 499 -12.42 -1.51 4.07
N ARG A 500 -13.18 -2.52 4.53
CA ARG A 500 -14.63 -2.40 4.69
C ARG A 500 -15.02 -1.73 5.98
N LEU A 501 -14.34 -2.10 7.06
CA LEU A 501 -14.56 -1.54 8.38
C LEU A 501 -13.23 -1.10 8.98
N ARG A 502 -13.30 -0.10 9.86
CA ARG A 502 -12.17 0.35 10.65
C ARG A 502 -12.64 0.69 12.07
N TYR A 503 -11.75 0.52 13.04
CA TYR A 503 -12.09 0.67 14.46
C TYR A 503 -11.24 1.75 15.12
N PHE A 504 -11.82 2.35 16.16
CA PHE A 504 -11.13 3.30 17.02
C PHE A 504 -11.50 3.05 18.48
N ASP A 505 -10.54 3.34 19.36
CA ASP A 505 -10.72 3.36 20.80
C ASP A 505 -11.02 4.82 21.21
N PRO A 506 -12.30 5.16 21.49
CA PRO A 506 -12.68 6.51 21.87
C PRO A 506 -12.27 6.86 23.31
N GLU A 507 -12.02 5.87 24.18
CA GLU A 507 -11.61 6.10 25.56
C GLU A 507 -10.15 6.54 25.62
N ARG A 508 -9.28 5.89 24.81
CA ARG A 508 -7.87 6.28 24.64
C ARG A 508 -7.65 7.30 23.50
N ARG A 509 -8.71 7.65 22.77
CA ARG A 509 -8.70 8.54 21.58
C ARG A 509 -7.61 8.18 20.56
N ARG A 510 -7.55 6.90 20.18
CA ARG A 510 -6.57 6.37 19.21
C ARG A 510 -7.19 5.42 18.19
N ALA A 511 -6.47 5.18 17.11
CA ALA A 511 -6.83 4.20 16.10
C ALA A 511 -6.74 2.75 16.64
N GLY A 512 -7.56 1.88 16.06
CA GLY A 512 -7.56 0.44 16.31
C GLY A 512 -8.64 -0.04 17.25
N LEU A 513 -8.75 -1.37 17.35
CA LEU A 513 -9.62 -2.02 18.33
C LEU A 513 -9.15 -1.68 19.75
N PRO A 514 -10.08 -1.36 20.68
CA PRO A 514 -9.75 -1.25 22.09
C PRO A 514 -9.12 -2.53 22.63
N GLU A 515 -8.47 -2.40 23.79
CA GLU A 515 -8.00 -3.55 24.54
C GLU A 515 -9.13 -4.55 24.81
N ASP A 516 -8.81 -5.84 24.78
CA ASP A 516 -9.74 -6.97 24.94
C ASP A 516 -10.84 -7.11 23.88
N VAL A 517 -10.92 -6.22 22.88
CA VAL A 517 -11.92 -6.35 21.81
C VAL A 517 -11.36 -7.15 20.64
N GLY A 518 -12.13 -8.16 20.21
CA GLY A 518 -11.94 -8.88 18.95
C GLY A 518 -13.03 -8.52 17.95
N ALA A 519 -12.70 -8.55 16.66
CA ALA A 519 -13.66 -8.35 15.56
C ALA A 519 -13.45 -9.39 14.44
N LEU A 520 -14.52 -9.99 13.94
CA LEU A 520 -14.48 -10.97 12.85
C LEU A 520 -15.52 -10.66 11.77
N VAL A 521 -15.08 -10.20 10.62
CA VAL A 521 -15.87 -10.03 9.41
C VAL A 521 -16.12 -11.41 8.79
N ASP A 522 -17.39 -11.79 8.72
CA ASP A 522 -17.82 -13.09 8.20
C ASP A 522 -18.59 -13.00 6.87
N ARG A 523 -19.03 -11.80 6.49
CA ARG A 523 -19.76 -11.61 5.23
C ARG A 523 -19.53 -10.21 4.67
N MET A 524 -19.35 -10.12 3.36
CA MET A 524 -19.31 -8.85 2.63
C MET A 524 -20.08 -8.96 1.32
N THR A 525 -20.88 -7.96 1.02
CA THR A 525 -21.61 -7.79 -0.24
C THR A 525 -21.44 -6.33 -0.73
N ALA A 526 -22.16 -5.95 -1.79
CA ALA A 526 -22.11 -4.59 -2.31
C ALA A 526 -22.72 -3.57 -1.34
N ASP A 527 -23.69 -3.97 -0.52
CA ASP A 527 -24.54 -3.10 0.30
C ASP A 527 -24.66 -3.54 1.77
N GLU A 528 -24.03 -4.64 2.15
CA GLU A 528 -24.03 -5.19 3.51
C GLU A 528 -22.66 -5.74 3.92
N THR A 529 -22.25 -5.51 5.17
CA THR A 529 -21.14 -6.21 5.82
C THR A 529 -21.61 -6.79 7.15
N ALA A 530 -21.24 -8.04 7.46
CA ALA A 530 -21.49 -8.63 8.76
C ALA A 530 -20.18 -8.84 9.52
N VAL A 531 -20.22 -8.52 10.81
CA VAL A 531 -19.07 -8.58 11.71
C VAL A 531 -19.50 -9.00 13.10
N THR A 532 -18.74 -9.89 13.73
CA THR A 532 -18.91 -10.23 15.15
C THR A 532 -17.90 -9.43 15.97
N LEU A 533 -18.37 -8.66 16.96
CA LEU A 533 -17.50 -8.03 17.95
C LEU A 533 -17.72 -8.67 19.33
N VAL A 534 -16.63 -8.86 20.06
CA VAL A 534 -16.62 -9.47 21.39
C VAL A 534 -15.67 -8.73 22.32
N ASN A 535 -16.10 -8.49 23.55
CA ASN A 535 -15.28 -8.00 24.64
C ASN A 535 -14.82 -9.18 25.50
N LEU A 536 -13.52 -9.45 25.50
CA LEU A 536 -12.90 -10.53 26.26
C LEU A 536 -12.69 -10.19 27.74
N SER A 537 -12.88 -8.93 28.13
CA SER A 537 -12.73 -8.51 29.53
C SER A 537 -13.87 -9.07 30.39
N PRO A 538 -13.59 -9.76 31.51
CA PRO A 538 -14.62 -10.25 32.42
C PRO A 538 -15.18 -9.15 33.34
N THR A 539 -14.52 -7.98 33.40
CA THR A 539 -14.85 -6.94 34.38
C THR A 539 -15.03 -5.54 33.78
N GLN A 540 -14.43 -5.26 32.62
CA GLN A 540 -14.47 -3.94 32.02
C GLN A 540 -15.49 -3.90 30.88
N VAL A 541 -16.26 -2.82 30.84
CA VAL A 541 -17.00 -2.44 29.63
C VAL A 541 -15.99 -1.91 28.62
N ARG A 542 -16.18 -2.22 27.34
CA ARG A 542 -15.36 -1.65 26.26
C ARG A 542 -16.23 -0.84 25.31
N THR A 543 -15.79 0.38 25.00
CA THR A 543 -16.41 1.23 23.99
C THR A 543 -15.56 1.20 22.72
N VAL A 544 -16.16 0.97 21.56
CA VAL A 544 -15.48 0.97 20.26
C VAL A 544 -16.26 1.82 19.26
N VAL A 545 -15.57 2.63 18.47
CA VAL A 545 -16.18 3.28 17.30
C VAL A 545 -15.96 2.38 16.08
N VAL A 546 -17.05 2.04 15.39
CA VAL A 546 -17.03 1.25 14.16
C VAL A 546 -17.29 2.20 12.99
N GLN A 547 -16.34 2.28 12.06
CA GLN A 547 -16.40 3.13 10.88
C GLN A 547 -16.54 2.27 9.61
N GLY A 548 -17.36 2.73 8.67
CA GLY A 548 -17.41 2.19 7.30
C GLY A 548 -16.30 2.77 6.44
N GLY A 549 -15.49 1.90 5.85
CA GLY A 549 -14.33 2.28 5.04
C GLY A 549 -13.07 2.56 5.86
N GLY A 550 -11.91 2.49 5.19
CA GLY A 550 -10.61 2.80 5.81
C GLY A 550 -10.47 4.27 6.22
N TYR A 551 -11.18 5.15 5.52
CA TYR A 551 -11.10 6.60 5.62
C TYR A 551 -12.48 7.26 5.76
N GLY A 552 -13.52 6.50 6.13
CA GLY A 552 -14.88 7.01 6.33
C GLY A 552 -15.68 7.20 5.04
N GLU A 553 -15.18 6.68 3.92
CA GLU A 553 -15.76 6.82 2.59
C GLU A 553 -17.09 6.05 2.40
N HIS A 554 -17.42 5.12 3.31
CA HIS A 554 -18.71 4.42 3.31
C HIS A 554 -19.68 5.08 4.29
N ARG A 555 -20.98 5.04 3.98
CA ARG A 555 -22.05 5.45 4.87
C ARG A 555 -22.76 4.21 5.41
N ILE A 556 -22.79 4.05 6.72
CA ILE A 556 -23.57 3.03 7.40
C ILE A 556 -24.99 3.58 7.54
N ARG A 557 -25.95 2.94 6.88
CA ARG A 557 -27.37 3.31 6.95
C ARG A 557 -27.99 2.81 8.25
N GLU A 558 -27.77 1.53 8.55
CA GLU A 558 -28.40 0.82 9.66
C GLU A 558 -27.46 -0.27 10.20
N VAL A 559 -27.51 -0.49 11.51
CA VAL A 559 -26.88 -1.63 12.20
C VAL A 559 -27.99 -2.51 12.77
N ARG A 560 -27.92 -3.82 12.51
CA ARG A 560 -28.83 -4.81 13.10
C ARG A 560 -28.11 -5.72 14.08
N VAL A 561 -28.75 -5.99 15.21
CA VAL A 561 -28.30 -6.92 16.25
C VAL A 561 -29.47 -7.83 16.62
N GLY A 562 -29.46 -9.07 16.11
CA GLY A 562 -30.67 -9.90 16.12
C GLY A 562 -31.81 -9.17 15.40
N ASP A 563 -32.94 -9.00 16.07
CA ASP A 563 -34.11 -8.28 15.55
C ASP A 563 -34.05 -6.76 15.76
N ALA A 564 -33.14 -6.28 16.62
CA ALA A 564 -33.00 -4.86 16.90
C ALA A 564 -32.32 -4.14 15.73
N ARG A 565 -32.84 -2.97 15.37
CA ARG A 565 -32.32 -2.14 14.28
C ARG A 565 -32.05 -0.73 14.79
N THR A 566 -30.86 -0.23 14.50
CA THR A 566 -30.42 1.12 14.87
C THR A 566 -30.05 1.87 13.59
N ALA A 567 -30.74 2.97 13.31
CA ALA A 567 -30.36 3.88 12.23
C ALA A 567 -29.05 4.60 12.60
N VAL A 568 -28.12 4.68 11.65
CA VAL A 568 -26.83 5.37 11.82
C VAL A 568 -26.76 6.60 10.95
N GLY A 569 -27.00 6.46 9.63
CA GLY A 569 -27.04 7.57 8.68
C GLY A 569 -25.71 8.31 8.46
N GLY A 570 -24.59 7.78 8.94
CA GLY A 570 -23.28 8.43 8.94
C GLY A 570 -22.14 7.45 8.63
N ALA A 571 -20.89 7.94 8.69
CA ALA A 571 -19.72 7.10 8.40
C ALA A 571 -19.33 6.15 9.57
N ALA A 572 -19.81 6.41 10.78
CA ALA A 572 -19.46 5.63 11.96
C ALA A 572 -20.58 5.64 13.02
N PHE A 573 -20.53 4.68 13.94
CA PHE A 573 -21.34 4.61 15.14
C PHE A 573 -20.50 4.12 16.32
N THR A 574 -20.99 4.36 17.54
CA THR A 574 -20.35 3.89 18.77
C THR A 574 -21.03 2.62 19.25
N LEU A 575 -20.25 1.61 19.59
CA LEU A 575 -20.70 0.35 20.18
C LEU A 575 -20.14 0.24 21.59
N ARG A 576 -21.00 -0.06 22.56
CA ARG A 576 -20.62 -0.34 23.95
C ARG A 576 -20.88 -1.82 24.24
N LEU A 577 -19.81 -2.53 24.61
CA LEU A 577 -19.80 -3.98 24.87
C LEU A 577 -19.68 -4.22 26.37
N ALA A 578 -20.68 -4.86 26.97
CA ALA A 578 -20.63 -5.30 28.37
C ALA A 578 -19.43 -6.26 28.60
N PRO A 579 -18.98 -6.46 29.86
CA PRO A 579 -17.96 -7.45 30.16
C PRO A 579 -18.38 -8.86 29.71
N GLY A 580 -17.51 -9.57 28.98
CA GLY A 580 -17.83 -10.86 28.36
C GLY A 580 -18.95 -10.80 27.30
N GLY A 581 -19.30 -9.59 26.85
CA GLY A 581 -20.38 -9.34 25.92
C GLY A 581 -19.93 -9.41 24.47
N GLY A 582 -20.79 -9.89 23.59
CA GLY A 582 -20.53 -9.90 22.15
C GLY A 582 -21.78 -10.11 21.34
N ALA A 583 -21.74 -9.67 20.08
CA ALA A 583 -22.83 -9.86 19.14
C ALA A 583 -22.33 -9.84 17.69
N ARG A 584 -23.07 -10.54 16.83
CA ARG A 584 -22.96 -10.38 15.38
C ARG A 584 -23.80 -9.20 14.93
N LEU A 585 -23.15 -8.22 14.31
CA LEU A 585 -23.73 -7.04 13.73
C LEU A 585 -23.90 -7.24 12.22
N VAL A 586 -25.01 -6.77 11.67
CA VAL A 586 -25.23 -6.68 10.22
C VAL A 586 -25.39 -5.22 9.84
N LEU A 587 -24.46 -4.69 9.06
CA LEU A 587 -24.37 -3.29 8.69
C LEU A 587 -24.84 -3.11 7.25
N ALA A 588 -25.97 -2.44 7.05
CA ALA A 588 -26.38 -1.97 5.73
C ALA A 588 -25.62 -0.67 5.40
N MET A 589 -25.00 -0.60 4.21
CA MET A 589 -24.13 0.52 3.86
C MET A 589 -24.19 0.93 2.38
N ASP A 590 -23.95 2.21 2.13
CA ASP A 590 -23.59 2.75 0.82
C ASP A 590 -22.07 2.90 0.77
N ARG A 591 -21.42 2.31 -0.24
CA ARG A 591 -19.96 2.37 -0.37
C ARG A 591 -19.52 3.54 -1.25
N TYR A 592 -18.42 4.18 -0.87
CA TYR A 592 -17.76 5.28 -1.60
C TYR A 592 -18.66 6.51 -1.86
N VAL A 593 -19.53 6.85 -0.91
CA VAL A 593 -20.46 7.98 -1.02
C VAL A 593 -20.00 9.23 -0.26
N ASN A 594 -18.98 9.10 0.60
CA ASN A 594 -18.38 10.23 1.31
C ASN A 594 -16.95 10.46 0.82
N SER A 595 -16.46 11.69 0.91
CA SER A 595 -15.05 11.99 0.68
C SER A 595 -14.18 11.31 1.75
N PRO A 596 -13.13 10.56 1.37
CA PRO A 596 -12.23 9.94 2.34
C PRO A 596 -11.49 11.01 3.16
N THR A 597 -11.22 10.72 4.43
CA THR A 597 -10.49 11.60 5.35
C THR A 597 -9.63 10.81 6.33
N LEU A 598 -8.52 11.42 6.74
CA LEU A 598 -7.68 10.91 7.83
C LEU A 598 -8.20 11.34 9.21
N ALA A 599 -9.07 12.35 9.29
CA ALA A 599 -9.63 12.83 10.55
C ALA A 599 -10.32 11.68 11.30
N PHE A 600 -10.02 11.53 12.59
CA PHE A 600 -10.70 10.55 13.44
C PHE A 600 -12.18 10.89 13.64
N PRO A 601 -13.05 9.92 13.93
CA PRO A 601 -14.49 10.14 14.02
C PRO A 601 -14.92 11.26 14.99
N TRP A 602 -14.17 11.50 16.07
CA TRP A 602 -14.45 12.55 17.06
C TRP A 602 -13.86 13.93 16.72
N ASN A 603 -13.16 14.06 15.60
CA ASN A 603 -12.62 15.33 15.08
C ASN A 603 -13.44 15.84 13.86
N ARG A 604 -14.56 15.19 13.52
CA ARG A 604 -15.39 15.48 12.34
C ARG A 604 -16.63 16.29 12.67
#